data_AF-A0A8B3S1I5-F1
#
_entry.id   AF-A0A8B3S1I5-F1
#
_cell.length_a   1.000
_cell.length_b   1.000
_cell.length_c   1.000
_cell.angle_alpha   90.00
_cell.angle_beta   90.00
_cell.angle_gamma   90.00
#
_symmetry.space_group_name_H-M   'P 1'
#
loop_
_entity.id
_entity.type
_entity.pdbx_description
1 polymer ?
#
loop_
_entity_poly.entity_id
_entity_poly.type
_entity_poly.pdbx_seq_one_letter_code
_entity_poly.pdbx_strand_id
1 'polypeptide(L)'
;MVKRCFVIMPFSATTEKHTESYWNNFFFKFVKPSIEKLGYSCSRSNAQPSNIIKDILKELLDADLVLAVLTDFNANVWYELGSRHALRKGTIMMIEEGQKLPL
;
A
#
# COMPACT_ATOMS: atom_id res chain seq x y z
N MET A 1 0.65 22.91 1.45
CA MET A 1 -0.23 21.73 1.31
C MET A 1 0.39 20.58 2.08
N VAL A 2 -0.44 19.75 2.73
CA VAL A 2 0.01 18.51 3.38
C VAL A 2 0.37 17.49 2.30
N LYS A 3 1.55 16.86 2.39
CA LYS A 3 1.99 15.86 1.41
C LYS A 3 1.19 14.56 1.55
N ARG A 4 0.88 13.92 0.43
CA ARG A 4 0.07 12.68 0.40
C ARG A 4 0.95 11.44 0.38
N CYS A 5 0.70 10.52 1.31
CA CYS A 5 1.23 9.16 1.29
C CYS A 5 0.10 8.17 0.99
N PHE A 6 0.23 7.43 -0.11
CA PHE A 6 -0.72 6.39 -0.49
C PHE A 6 -0.13 5.01 -0.22
N VAL A 7 -0.86 4.20 0.54
CA VAL A 7 -0.42 2.87 0.97
C VAL A 7 -1.06 1.81 0.08
N ILE A 8 -0.24 1.00 -0.57
CA ILE A 8 -0.66 -0.19 -1.30
C ILE A 8 -0.30 -1.42 -0.49
N MET A 9 -1.32 -2.20 -0.14
CA MET A 9 -1.21 -3.32 0.80
C MET A 9 -2.35 -4.31 0.59
N PRO A 10 -2.23 -5.55 1.10
CA PRO A 10 -3.34 -6.49 1.08
C PRO A 10 -4.54 -5.99 1.90
N PHE A 11 -5.76 -6.30 1.42
CA PHE A 11 -7.01 -5.99 2.10
C PHE A 11 -7.60 -7.21 2.80
N SER A 12 -7.71 -8.30 2.05
CA SER A 12 -8.24 -9.58 2.51
C SER A 12 -7.14 -10.45 3.08
N ALA A 13 -7.54 -11.56 3.69
CA ALA A 13 -6.60 -12.58 4.12
C ALA A 13 -5.68 -13.02 2.97
N THR A 14 -4.38 -13.13 3.25
CA THR A 14 -3.34 -13.60 2.34
C THR A 14 -2.76 -14.94 2.77
N THR A 15 -2.78 -15.21 4.07
CA THR A 15 -2.43 -16.49 4.70
C THR A 15 -3.33 -16.74 5.91
N GLU A 16 -3.22 -17.90 6.55
CA GLU A 16 -3.90 -18.16 7.83
C GLU A 16 -3.46 -17.22 8.96
N LYS A 17 -2.20 -16.75 8.90
CA LYS A 17 -1.64 -15.80 9.88
C LYS A 17 -2.04 -14.36 9.55
N HIS A 18 -1.95 -13.99 8.28
CA HIS A 18 -2.30 -12.66 7.79
C HIS A 18 -3.75 -12.61 7.32
N THR A 19 -4.64 -12.58 8.31
CA THR A 19 -6.09 -12.44 8.12
C THR A 19 -6.48 -11.02 7.70
N GLU A 20 -7.74 -10.82 7.29
CA GLU A 20 -8.27 -9.48 7.05
C GLU A 20 -8.17 -8.59 8.31
N SER A 21 -8.41 -9.15 9.50
CA SER A 21 -8.27 -8.41 10.76
C SER A 21 -6.82 -7.99 11.02
N TYR A 22 -5.85 -8.85 10.68
CA TYR A 22 -4.43 -8.51 10.74
C TYR A 22 -4.13 -7.29 9.86
N TRP A 23 -4.53 -7.31 8.59
CA TRP A 23 -4.28 -6.20 7.66
C TRP A 23 -4.97 -4.90 8.07
N ASN A 24 -6.21 -4.98 8.56
CA ASN A 24 -6.92 -3.83 9.10
C ASN A 24 -6.21 -3.24 10.33
N ASN A 25 -5.80 -4.07 11.28
CA ASN A 25 -5.06 -3.61 12.45
C ASN A 25 -3.69 -3.02 12.07
N PHE A 26 -2.96 -3.67 11.17
CA PHE A 26 -1.68 -3.20 10.66
C PHE A 26 -1.81 -1.79 10.06
N PHE A 27 -2.83 -1.56 9.23
CA PHE A 27 -3.05 -0.23 8.66
C PHE A 27 -3.46 0.81 9.71
N PHE A 28 -4.56 0.57 10.43
CA PHE A 28 -5.19 1.58 11.28
C PHE A 28 -4.45 1.83 12.58
N LYS A 29 -3.76 0.84 13.13
CA LYS A 29 -3.05 0.97 14.42
C LYS A 29 -1.56 1.25 14.27
N PHE A 30 -0.96 0.93 13.13
CA PHE A 30 0.49 1.08 12.93
C PHE A 30 0.83 2.02 11.77
N VAL A 31 0.48 1.67 10.53
CA VAL A 31 0.93 2.41 9.34
C VAL A 31 0.39 3.84 9.33
N LYS A 32 -0.93 4.02 9.43
CA LYS A 32 -1.56 5.33 9.32
C LYS A 32 -1.10 6.31 10.41
N PRO A 33 -1.12 5.95 11.72
CA PRO A 33 -0.61 6.84 12.76
C PRO A 33 0.86 7.21 12.58
N SER A 34 1.70 6.27 12.11
CA SER A 34 3.13 6.50 11.91
C SER A 34 3.40 7.51 10.79
N ILE A 35 2.70 7.38 9.67
CA ILE A 35 2.80 8.30 8.53
C ILE A 35 2.24 9.68 8.90
N GLU A 36 1.09 9.73 9.58
CA GLU A 36 0.46 11.00 9.97
C GLU A 36 1.31 11.79 10.98
N LYS A 37 2.00 11.09 11.90
CA LYS A 37 2.97 11.70 12.83
C LYS A 37 4.14 12.38 12.11
N LEU A 38 4.48 11.93 10.90
CA LEU A 38 5.53 12.52 10.06
C LEU A 38 5.03 13.71 9.21
N GLY A 39 3.77 14.12 9.36
CA GLY A 39 3.19 15.28 8.67
C GLY A 39 2.65 14.98 7.26
N TYR A 40 2.40 13.72 6.94
CA TYR A 40 1.76 13.30 5.69
C TYR A 40 0.28 12.98 5.93
N SER A 41 -0.58 13.23 4.94
CA SER A 41 -1.90 12.59 4.93
C SER A 41 -1.74 11.14 4.46
N CYS A 42 -2.47 10.22 5.10
CA CYS A 42 -2.34 8.79 4.82
C CYS A 42 -3.68 8.20 4.37
N SER A 43 -3.68 7.60 3.18
CA SER A 43 -4.78 6.79 2.66
C SER A 43 -4.26 5.45 2.16
N ARG A 44 -5.15 4.46 2.06
CA ARG A 44 -4.87 3.20 1.35
C ARG A 44 -5.89 3.03 0.24
N SER A 45 -5.57 2.14 -0.70
CA SER A 45 -6.52 1.59 -1.68
C SER A 45 -7.83 1.14 -1.01
N ASN A 46 -8.93 1.00 -1.75
CA ASN A 46 -10.18 0.49 -1.21
C ASN A 46 -10.62 -0.69 -2.08
N ALA A 47 -10.83 -1.87 -1.48
CA ALA A 47 -11.21 -3.08 -2.21
C ALA A 47 -12.68 -3.01 -2.64
N GLN A 48 -12.98 -2.59 -3.87
CA GLN A 48 -14.35 -2.50 -4.40
C GLN A 48 -14.39 -2.86 -5.90
N PRO A 49 -14.87 -4.03 -6.35
CA PRO A 49 -14.67 -4.60 -7.69
C PRO A 49 -14.96 -3.75 -8.96
N SER A 50 -15.61 -2.58 -8.86
CA SER A 50 -16.01 -1.78 -10.02
C SER A 50 -15.37 -0.38 -10.00
N ASN A 51 -14.81 0.05 -11.13
CA ASN A 51 -14.11 1.34 -11.40
C ASN A 51 -12.70 1.52 -10.80
N ILE A 52 -12.15 0.53 -10.10
CA ILE A 52 -10.88 0.59 -9.34
C ILE A 52 -9.68 1.13 -10.12
N ILE A 53 -9.44 0.62 -11.33
CA ILE A 53 -8.11 0.81 -11.95
C ILE A 53 -7.82 2.29 -12.20
N LYS A 54 -8.80 3.05 -12.72
CA LYS A 54 -8.61 4.48 -12.98
C LYS A 54 -8.39 5.29 -11.70
N ASP A 55 -9.17 4.98 -10.66
CA ASP A 55 -9.10 5.70 -9.39
C ASP A 55 -7.79 5.40 -8.66
N ILE A 56 -7.36 4.14 -8.63
CA ILE A 56 -6.08 3.75 -8.04
C ILE A 56 -4.90 4.34 -8.83
N LEU A 57 -4.94 4.31 -10.17
CA LEU A 57 -3.88 4.95 -10.96
C LEU A 57 -3.78 6.44 -10.69
N LYS A 58 -4.91 7.12 -10.50
CA LYS A 58 -4.93 8.53 -10.11
C LYS A 58 -4.34 8.74 -8.72
N GLU A 59 -4.73 7.94 -7.73
CA GLU A 59 -4.16 8.00 -6.38
C GLU A 59 -2.65 7.76 -6.39
N LEU A 60 -2.18 6.78 -7.17
CA LEU A 60 -0.76 6.47 -7.35
C LEU A 60 0.00 7.60 -8.06
N LEU A 61 -0.61 8.30 -9.00
CA LEU A 61 0.01 9.43 -9.71
C LEU A 61 0.10 10.67 -8.80
N ASP A 62 -0.99 10.99 -8.11
CA ASP A 62 -1.14 12.19 -7.31
C ASP A 62 -0.38 12.11 -5.97
N ALA A 63 -0.09 10.91 -5.47
CA ALA A 63 0.66 10.72 -4.24
C ALA A 63 2.12 11.20 -4.34
N ASP A 64 2.55 11.96 -3.32
CA ASP A 64 3.94 12.38 -3.16
C ASP A 64 4.85 11.22 -2.75
N LEU A 65 4.29 10.28 -1.97
CA LEU A 65 4.95 9.08 -1.48
C LEU A 65 4.00 7.89 -1.64
N VAL A 66 4.54 6.75 -2.06
CA VAL A 66 3.83 5.46 -1.99
C VAL A 66 4.56 4.54 -1.03
N LEU A 67 3.83 3.95 -0.08
CA LEU A 67 4.33 2.85 0.75
C LEU A 67 3.75 1.54 0.23
N ALA A 68 4.61 0.63 -0.21
CA ALA A 68 4.22 -0.67 -0.75
C ALA A 68 4.53 -1.81 0.23
N VAL A 69 3.50 -2.54 0.64
CA VAL A 69 3.61 -3.66 1.59
C VAL A 69 3.61 -4.97 0.81
N LEU A 70 4.80 -5.54 0.64
CA LEU A 70 5.06 -6.68 -0.24
C LEU A 70 4.90 -8.05 0.43
N THR A 71 4.61 -8.05 1.73
CA THR A 71 4.37 -9.26 2.52
C THR A 71 3.32 -10.16 1.85
N ASP A 72 3.60 -11.46 1.85
CA ASP A 72 2.83 -12.54 1.22
C ASP A 72 2.66 -12.44 -0.31
N PHE A 73 3.43 -11.58 -0.97
CA PHE A 73 3.47 -11.48 -2.42
C PHE A 73 2.11 -11.24 -3.09
N ASN A 74 1.26 -10.42 -2.47
CA ASN A 74 -0.08 -10.14 -3.00
C ASN A 74 -0.02 -9.53 -4.41
N ALA A 75 -0.63 -10.20 -5.40
CA ALA A 75 -0.55 -9.83 -6.81
C ALA A 75 -1.10 -8.42 -7.12
N ASN A 76 -2.10 -7.95 -6.36
CA ASN A 76 -2.65 -6.60 -6.57
C ASN A 76 -1.62 -5.53 -6.18
N VAL A 77 -0.92 -5.74 -5.06
CA VAL A 77 0.14 -4.82 -4.62
C VAL A 77 1.28 -4.77 -5.65
N TRP A 78 1.64 -5.92 -6.24
CA TRP A 78 2.61 -5.98 -7.33
C TRP A 78 2.19 -5.17 -8.55
N TYR A 79 0.93 -5.29 -8.96
CA TYR A 79 0.38 -4.55 -10.09
C TYR A 79 0.39 -3.03 -9.84
N GLU A 80 -0.02 -2.60 -8.65
CA GLU A 80 -0.02 -1.20 -8.23
C GLU A 80 1.40 -0.64 -8.14
N LEU A 81 2.35 -1.42 -7.61
CA LEU A 81 3.75 -1.05 -7.53
C LEU A 81 4.38 -0.88 -8.91
N GLY A 82 4.12 -1.82 -9.83
CA GLY A 82 4.56 -1.71 -11.23
C GLY A 82 4.02 -0.44 -11.90
N SER A 83 2.73 -0.15 -11.68
CA SER A 83 2.10 1.08 -12.16
C SER A 83 2.76 2.33 -11.59
N ARG A 84 3.03 2.36 -10.28
CA ARG A 84 3.74 3.49 -9.65
C ARG A 84 5.13 3.68 -10.22
N HIS A 85 5.90 2.62 -10.39
CA HIS A 85 7.25 2.69 -10.97
C HIS A 85 7.26 3.27 -12.39
N ALA A 86 6.23 3.01 -13.19
CA ALA A 86 6.09 3.59 -14.51
C ALA A 86 5.71 5.09 -14.48
N LEU A 87 4.93 5.52 -13.47
CA LEU A 87 4.37 6.87 -13.41
C LEU A 87 5.29 7.88 -12.73
N ARG A 88 5.87 7.57 -11.55
CA ARG A 88 6.60 8.56 -10.74
C ARG A 88 7.53 7.93 -9.70
N LYS A 89 8.66 8.60 -9.41
CA LYS A 89 9.55 8.26 -8.29
C LYS A 89 8.94 8.58 -6.94
N GLY A 90 9.48 8.00 -5.87
CA GLY A 90 9.02 8.24 -4.49
C GLY A 90 8.17 7.08 -3.98
N THR A 91 8.82 5.93 -3.84
CA THR A 91 8.21 4.70 -3.34
C THR A 91 9.12 4.13 -2.26
N ILE A 92 8.53 3.74 -1.13
CA ILE A 92 9.17 2.96 -0.08
C ILE A 92 8.53 1.58 -0.13
N MET A 93 9.36 0.54 -0.21
CA MET A 93 8.90 -0.84 -0.16
C MET A 93 9.22 -1.41 1.22
N MET A 94 8.29 -2.17 1.78
CA MET A 94 8.50 -2.94 2.99
C MET A 94 8.00 -4.37 2.79
N ILE A 95 8.68 -5.30 3.43
CA ILE A 95 8.32 -6.72 3.45
C ILE A 95 8.56 -7.25 4.85
N GLU A 96 7.79 -8.25 5.26
CA GLU A 96 8.02 -8.95 6.51
C GLU A 96 9.40 -9.63 6.50
N GLU A 97 10.11 -9.51 7.60
CA GLU A 97 11.42 -10.13 7.78
C GLU A 97 11.34 -11.65 7.63
N GLY A 98 12.33 -12.24 6.95
CA GLY A 98 12.36 -13.66 6.64
C GLY A 98 11.60 -14.06 5.37
N GLN A 99 10.78 -13.19 4.80
CA GLN A 99 10.23 -13.41 3.46
C GLN A 99 11.27 -13.04 2.39
N LYS A 100 11.32 -13.85 1.32
CA LYS A 100 12.30 -13.64 0.24
C LYS A 100 12.00 -12.35 -0.51
N LEU A 101 12.99 -11.48 -0.65
CA LEU A 101 12.85 -10.34 -1.55
C LEU A 101 12.69 -10.85 -2.99
N PRO A 102 11.71 -10.32 -3.73
CA PRO A 102 11.58 -10.60 -5.16
C PRO A 102 12.80 -10.02 -5.87
N LEU A 103 13.37 -10.83 -6.75
CA LEU A 103 14.53 -10.50 -7.58
C LEU A 103 14.08 -9.77 -8.84
#